data_AF-A0A931VJ61-F1
#
_entry.id   AF-A0A931VJ61-F1
#
_cell.length_a   1.000
_cell.length_b   1.000
_cell.length_c   1.000
_cell.angle_alpha   90.00
_cell.angle_beta   90.00
_cell.angle_gamma   90.00
#
_symmetry.space_group_name_H-M   'P 1'
#
loop_
_entity.id
_entity.type
_entity.pdbx_description
1 polymer ?
#
loop_
_entity_poly.entity_id
_entity_poly.type
_entity_poly.pdbx_seq_one_letter_code
_entity_poly.pdbx_strand_id
1 'polypeptide(L)'
;MSKFLLLLGPSGVGKSAIIDELSKFDNRFVYISPYMTRPLRLGEKNKVAVSDEQMDEMWRRINDAYFLGQVIYRLCVAAVN
;
A
#
# COMPACT_ATOMS: atom_id res chain seq x y z
N MET A 1 -17.25 0.29 -11.15
CA MET A 1 -16.39 1.43 -10.75
C MET A 1 -15.76 1.03 -9.42
N SER A 2 -14.48 0.68 -9.43
CA SER A 2 -13.80 0.17 -8.23
C SER A 2 -13.61 1.29 -7.21
N LYS A 3 -13.88 1.01 -5.94
CA LYS A 3 -13.77 1.99 -4.84
C LYS A 3 -12.51 1.73 -4.03
N PHE A 4 -11.92 2.78 -3.46
CA PHE A 4 -10.85 2.62 -2.48
C PHE A 4 -11.45 2.55 -1.07
N LEU A 5 -11.03 1.54 -0.32
CA LEU A 5 -11.22 1.46 1.12
C LEU A 5 -9.94 1.94 1.80
N LEU A 6 -10.10 2.98 2.62
CA LEU A 6 -9.01 3.61 3.34
C LEU A 6 -9.11 3.28 4.83
N LEU A 7 -8.11 2.60 5.38
CA LEU A 7 -8.03 2.29 6.80
C LEU A 7 -7.07 3.24 7.51
N LEU A 8 -7.62 4.05 8.41
CA LEU A 8 -6.90 5.06 9.18
C LEU A 8 -6.74 4.64 10.64
N GLY A 9 -5.65 5.07 11.27
CA GLY A 9 -5.42 4.86 12.70
C GLY A 9 -3.93 4.83 13.06
N PRO A 10 -3.59 4.95 14.35
CA PRO A 10 -2.20 4.95 14.79
C PRO A 10 -1.49 3.61 14.49
N SER A 11 -0.17 3.60 14.56
CA SER A 11 0.61 2.36 14.37
C SER A 11 0.29 1.36 15.48
N GLY A 12 0.33 0.06 15.18
CA GLY A 12 0.12 -1.02 16.17
C GLY A 12 -1.34 -1.41 16.46
N VAL A 13 -2.34 -0.68 15.95
CA VAL A 13 -3.77 -1.00 16.20
C VAL A 13 -4.34 -2.17 15.39
N GLY A 14 -3.50 -2.93 14.67
CA GLY A 14 -3.95 -4.11 13.92
C GLY A 14 -4.52 -3.86 12.51
N LYS A 15 -4.33 -2.68 11.91
CA LYS A 15 -4.81 -2.37 10.55
C LYS A 15 -4.42 -3.44 9.50
N SER A 16 -3.18 -3.94 9.57
CA SER A 16 -2.71 -4.99 8.65
C SER A 16 -3.48 -6.30 8.81
N ALA A 17 -3.84 -6.67 10.05
CA ALA A 17 -4.64 -7.88 10.29
C ALA A 17 -6.03 -7.75 9.65
N ILE A 18 -6.66 -6.57 9.73
CA ILE A 18 -7.96 -6.32 9.08
C ILE A 18 -7.86 -6.50 7.56
N ILE A 19 -6.80 -5.99 6.93
CA ILE A 19 -6.58 -6.11 5.48
C ILE A 19 -6.39 -7.57 5.08
N ASP A 20 -5.56 -8.30 5.83
CA ASP A 20 -5.30 -9.71 5.57
C ASP A 20 -6.59 -10.54 5.67
N GLU A 21 -7.44 -10.26 6.67
CA GLU A 21 -8.73 -10.92 6.82
C GLU A 21 -9.73 -10.53 5.72
N LEU A 22 -9.82 -9.25 5.35
CA LEU A 22 -10.68 -8.80 4.25
C LEU A 22 -10.31 -9.46 2.91
N SER A 23 -9.00 -9.57 2.64
CA SER A 23 -8.49 -10.18 1.40
C SER A 23 -8.74 -11.68 1.33
N LYS A 24 -8.79 -12.38 2.48
CA LYS A 24 -9.18 -13.80 2.57
C LYS A 24 -10.69 -13.99 2.49
N PHE A 25 -11.44 -13.06 3.08
CA PHE A 25 -12.90 -13.13 3.17
C PHE A 25 -13.56 -12.94 1.79
N ASP A 26 -13.08 -12.00 0.99
CA ASP A 26 -13.66 -11.69 -0.31
C ASP A 26 -12.59 -11.19 -1.30
N ASN A 27 -12.54 -11.83 -2.46
CA ASN A 27 -11.54 -11.58 -3.51
C ASN A 27 -11.66 -10.20 -4.18
N ARG A 28 -12.75 -9.47 -3.92
CA ARG A 28 -12.90 -8.08 -4.36
C ARG A 28 -11.95 -7.15 -3.62
N PHE A 29 -11.53 -7.50 -2.39
CA PHE A 29 -10.55 -6.73 -1.62
C PHE A 29 -9.14 -7.09 -2.08
N VAL A 30 -8.51 -6.14 -2.76
CA VAL A 30 -7.12 -6.25 -3.21
C VAL A 30 -6.28 -5.25 -2.43
N TYR A 31 -5.29 -5.75 -1.70
CA TYR A 31 -4.32 -4.89 -1.04
C TYR A 31 -3.37 -4.26 -2.06
N ILE A 32 -3.18 -2.94 -1.95
CA ILE A 32 -2.27 -2.19 -2.81
C ILE A 32 -0.91 -2.13 -2.11
N SER A 33 0.07 -2.84 -2.64
CA SER A 33 1.42 -2.87 -2.07
C SER A 33 2.10 -1.51 -2.16
N PRO A 34 2.56 -0.93 -1.04
CA PRO A 34 3.33 0.31 -1.03
C PRO A 34 4.76 0.10 -1.52
N TYR A 35 5.31 1.09 -2.23
CA TYR A 35 6.73 1.19 -2.56
C TYR A 35 7.50 1.92 -1.44
N MET A 36 8.72 1.48 -1.15
CA MET A 36 9.59 2.12 -0.15
C MET A 36 11.07 1.97 -0.49
N THR A 37 11.86 2.97 -0.11
CA THR A 37 13.32 2.99 -0.33
C THR A 37 14.10 2.27 0.77
N ARG A 38 13.52 2.14 1.97
CA ARG A 38 14.13 1.35 3.02
C ARG A 38 14.07 -0.15 2.70
N PRO A 39 15.01 -0.95 3.23
CA PRO A 39 14.92 -2.40 3.13
C PRO A 39 13.69 -2.96 3.88
N LEU A 40 13.18 -4.07 3.35
CA LEU A 40 12.19 -4.92 4.01
C LEU A 40 12.79 -5.51 5.29
N ARG A 41 12.00 -5.52 6.36
CA ARG A 41 12.37 -6.26 7.59
C ARG A 41 12.16 -7.75 7.38
N LEU A 42 12.84 -8.59 8.16
CA LEU A 42 12.64 -10.03 8.13
C LEU A 42 11.16 -10.37 8.38
N GLY A 43 10.54 -11.09 7.44
CA GLY A 43 9.12 -11.47 7.50
C GLY A 43 8.13 -10.38 7.07
N GLU A 44 8.60 -9.19 6.69
CA GLU A 44 7.74 -8.15 6.12
C GLU A 44 7.28 -8.57 4.72
N LYS A 45 5.97 -8.70 4.53
CA LYS A 45 5.33 -9.12 3.27
C LYS A 45 4.50 -7.97 2.68
N ASN A 46 4.10 -8.12 1.43
CA ASN A 46 3.15 -7.23 0.73
C ASN A 46 3.65 -5.79 0.53
N LYS A 47 4.97 -5.56 0.56
CA LYS A 47 5.58 -4.25 0.27
C LYS A 47 6.71 -4.44 -0.72
N VAL A 48 6.95 -3.43 -1.54
CA VAL A 48 8.00 -3.47 -2.56
C VAL A 48 9.13 -2.54 -2.13
N ALA A 49 10.32 -3.12 -1.91
CA ALA A 49 11.53 -2.34 -1.74
C ALA A 49 12.09 -1.97 -3.12
N VAL A 50 12.46 -0.71 -3.28
CA VAL A 50 13.00 -0.13 -4.51
C VAL A 50 14.18 0.77 -4.17
N SER A 51 15.05 1.06 -5.14
CA SER A 51 16.13 2.02 -4.92
C SER A 51 15.61 3.47 -4.91
N ASP A 52 16.43 4.39 -4.41
CA ASP A 52 16.13 5.81 -4.46
C ASP A 52 15.98 6.30 -5.92
N GLU A 53 16.82 5.82 -6.85
CA GLU A 53 16.74 6.18 -8.26
C GLU A 53 15.44 5.69 -8.92
N GLN A 54 14.98 4.49 -8.56
CA GLN A 54 13.71 3.95 -9.03
C GLN A 54 12.54 4.78 -8.50
N MET A 55 12.59 5.18 -7.23
CA MET A 55 11.56 6.06 -6.67
C MET A 55 11.58 7.43 -7.35
N ASP A 56 12.74 8.00 -7.63
CA ASP A 56 12.87 9.27 -8.35
C ASP A 56 12.35 9.19 -9.80
N GLU A 57 12.54 8.05 -10.46
CA GLU A 57 11.93 7.79 -11.77
C GLU A 57 10.40 7.71 -11.67
N MET A 58 9.88 6.96 -10.69
CA MET A 58 8.44 6.90 -10.43
C MET A 58 7.88 8.30 -10.15
N TRP A 59 8.55 9.11 -9.33
CA TRP A 59 8.17 10.49 -9.04
C TRP A 59 8.11 11.39 -10.28
N ARG A 60 9.06 11.25 -11.19
CA ARG A 60 9.06 12.00 -12.46
C ARG A 60 7.91 11.62 -13.38
N ARG A 61 7.37 10.40 -13.28
CA ARG A 61 6.24 9.91 -14.10
C ARG A 61 4.87 10.33 -13.56
N ILE A 62 4.79 10.93 -12.36
CA ILE A 62 3.54 11.18 -11.60
C ILE A 62 2.76 12.43 -12.01
N ASN A 63 3.07 13.08 -13.13
CA ASN A 63 2.19 14.15 -13.66
C ASN A 63 0.76 13.66 -13.99
N ASP A 64 0.53 12.34 -14.05
CA ASP A 64 -0.80 11.74 -14.16
C ASP A 64 -1.17 11.02 -12.84
N ALA A 65 -2.02 11.65 -12.02
CA ALA A 65 -3.00 11.18 -11.01
C ALA A 65 -2.88 9.83 -10.23
N TYR A 66 -1.85 9.00 -10.37
CA TYR A 66 -1.88 7.60 -9.93
C TYR A 66 -1.23 7.31 -8.56
N PHE A 67 -0.74 8.33 -7.84
CA PHE A 67 0.09 8.10 -6.64
C PHE A 67 -0.55 8.42 -5.28
N LEU A 68 -1.86 8.71 -5.24
CA LEU A 68 -2.55 9.12 -4.01
C LEU A 68 -2.57 8.08 -2.87
N GLY A 69 -1.94 6.91 -3.00
CA GLY A 69 -1.96 5.84 -1.98
C GLY A 69 -0.63 5.22 -1.57
N GLN A 70 0.51 5.60 -2.16
CA GLN A 70 1.73 4.75 -2.12
C GLN A 70 2.84 5.25 -1.18
N VAL A 71 2.69 6.41 -0.53
CA VAL A 71 3.84 7.12 0.10
C VAL A 71 3.83 7.10 1.62
N ILE A 72 2.70 6.86 2.27
CA ILE A 72 2.60 7.18 3.69
C ILE A 72 2.50 5.91 4.50
N TYR A 73 3.54 5.66 5.32
CA TYR A 73 3.68 4.62 6.36
C TYR A 73 2.49 4.42 7.31
N ARG A 74 1.41 5.19 7.16
CA ARG A 74 0.22 5.21 8.01
C ARG A 74 -1.10 5.08 7.25
N LEU A 75 -1.07 5.07 5.92
CA LEU A 75 -2.25 5.05 5.07
C LEU A 75 -2.34 3.69 4.38
N CYS A 76 -3.26 2.83 4.83
CA CYS A 76 -3.49 1.55 4.15
C CYS A 76 -4.64 1.69 3.16
N VAL A 77 -4.38 1.41 1.89
CA VAL A 77 -5.38 1.46 0.81
C VAL A 77 -5.65 0.04 0.32
N ALA A 78 -6.91 -0.35 0.31
CA ALA A 78 -7.39 -1.54 -0.40
C ALA A 78 -8.30 -1.10 -1.56
N ALA A 79 -8.19 -1.74 -2.72
CA ALA A 79 -9.13 -1.59 -3.81
C ALA A 79 -10.28 -2.60 -3.64
N VAL A 80 -11.50 -2.16 -3.93
CA VAL A 80 -12.70 -3.00 -4.01
C VAL A 80 -13.15 -3.05 -5.46
N ASN A 81 -13.05 -4.22 -6.09
CA ASN A 81 -13.51 -4.45 -7.47
C ASN A 81 -15.01 -4.74 -7.56
#